data_AF-A0A3D2WF27-F1
#
_entry.id   AF-A0A3D2WF27-F1
#
_cell.length_a   1.000
_cell.length_b   1.000
_cell.length_c   1.000
_cell.angle_alpha   90.00
_cell.angle_beta   90.00
_cell.angle_gamma   90.00
#
_symmetry.space_group_name_H-M   'P 1'
#
loop_
_entity.id
_entity.type
_entity.pdbx_description
1 polymer ?
#
loop_
_entity_poly.entity_id
_entity_poly.type
_entity_poly.pdbx_seq_one_letter_code
_entity_poly.pdbx_strand_id
1 'polypeptide(L)'
;MLISLRQLLDHAAEYQYGVPAFNVNNLEQMRAIMMAADRTRSPVIVQASAGARSYAGAPFLRHLILAAIEEWPHIPVVMHQDHGTSPAV
;
A
#
# COMPACT_ATOMS: atom_id res chain seq x y z
N MET A 1 0.13 0.97 10.62
CA MET A 1 1.24 1.97 10.63
C MET A 1 1.85 2.12 9.23
N LEU A 2 2.29 3.33 8.84
CA LEU A 2 3.05 3.52 7.58
C LEU A 2 4.55 3.29 7.78
N ILE A 3 5.16 2.52 6.87
CA ILE A 3 6.61 2.26 6.84
C ILE A 3 7.18 2.50 5.45
N SER A 4 8.50 2.62 5.35
CA SER A 4 9.17 2.74 4.04
C SER A 4 9.25 1.40 3.32
N LEU A 5 9.26 1.45 1.98
CA LEU A 5 9.48 0.26 1.15
C LEU A 5 10.82 -0.41 1.48
N ARG A 6 11.87 0.39 1.73
CA ARG A 6 13.21 -0.11 2.08
C ARG A 6 13.19 -0.97 3.34
N GLN A 7 12.57 -0.48 4.42
CA GLN A 7 12.45 -1.24 5.66
C GLN A 7 11.75 -2.58 5.44
N LEU A 8 10.66 -2.58 4.66
CA LEU A 8 9.90 -3.80 4.41
C LEU A 8 10.66 -4.81 3.54
N LEU A 9 11.27 -4.35 2.45
CA LEU A 9 11.97 -5.23 1.51
C LEU A 9 13.31 -5.73 2.06
N ASP A 10 14.01 -4.95 2.89
CA ASP A 10 15.21 -5.42 3.58
C ASP A 10 14.87 -6.57 4.53
N HIS A 11 13.80 -6.42 5.33
CA HIS A 11 13.31 -7.51 6.18
C HIS A 11 12.86 -8.71 5.34
N ALA A 12 12.13 -8.50 4.24
CA ALA A 12 11.73 -9.58 3.34
C ALA A 12 12.92 -10.35 2.76
N ALA A 13 13.99 -9.64 2.38
CA ALA A 13 15.23 -10.23 1.90
C ALA A 13 15.99 -10.97 3.01
N GLU A 14 16.07 -10.43 4.22
CA GLU A 14 16.73 -11.08 5.37
C GLU A 14 16.05 -12.40 5.73
N TYR A 15 14.71 -12.42 5.76
CA TYR A 15 13.92 -13.58 6.17
C TYR A 15 13.38 -14.41 5.00
N GLN A 16 13.87 -14.17 3.78
CA GLN A 16 13.63 -14.99 2.58
C GLN A 16 12.14 -15.19 2.24
N TYR A 17 11.36 -14.10 2.20
CA TYR A 17 9.96 -14.15 1.77
C TYR A 17 9.60 -13.05 0.78
N GLY A 18 8.50 -13.25 0.06
CA GLY A 18 7.93 -12.25 -0.86
C GLY A 18 6.86 -11.40 -0.19
N VAL A 19 6.79 -10.12 -0.56
CA VAL A 19 5.73 -9.21 -0.10
C VAL A 19 4.83 -8.88 -1.29
N PRO A 20 3.50 -9.08 -1.19
CA PRO A 20 2.60 -8.73 -2.27
C PRO A 20 2.47 -7.21 -2.40
N ALA A 21 2.41 -6.76 -3.65
CA ALA A 21 2.15 -5.38 -4.01
C ALA A 21 0.84 -5.31 -4.81
N PHE A 22 -0.17 -4.66 -4.24
CA PHE A 22 -1.52 -4.64 -4.79
C PHE A 22 -1.89 -3.23 -5.24
N ASN A 23 -2.39 -3.09 -6.46
CA ASN A 23 -2.96 -1.83 -6.92
C ASN A 23 -4.31 -1.54 -6.25
N VAL A 24 -4.55 -0.27 -5.92
CA VAL A 24 -5.81 0.22 -5.35
C VAL A 24 -6.35 1.41 -6.13
N ASN A 25 -7.67 1.43 -6.36
CA ASN A 25 -8.36 2.51 -7.06
C ASN A 25 -9.59 3.02 -6.28
N ASN A 26 -10.10 2.26 -5.31
CA ASN A 26 -11.31 2.57 -4.56
C ASN A 26 -11.32 1.94 -3.15
N LEU A 27 -12.40 2.21 -2.41
CA LEU A 27 -12.57 1.75 -1.03
C LEU A 27 -12.65 0.23 -0.92
N GLU A 28 -13.43 -0.40 -1.80
CA GLU A 28 -13.69 -1.84 -1.77
C GLU A 28 -12.40 -2.63 -1.94
N GLN A 29 -11.54 -2.22 -2.88
CA GLN A 29 -10.22 -2.81 -3.08
C GLN A 29 -9.34 -2.60 -1.84
N MET A 30 -9.31 -1.39 -1.27
CA MET A 30 -8.51 -1.12 -0.08
C MET A 30 -8.92 -2.01 1.09
N ARG A 31 -10.22 -2.13 1.38
CA ARG A 31 -10.71 -2.97 2.48
C ARG A 31 -10.42 -4.45 2.22
N ALA A 32 -10.62 -4.94 1.00
CA ALA A 32 -10.32 -6.33 0.66
C ALA A 32 -8.83 -6.67 0.90
N ILE A 33 -7.93 -5.77 0.49
CA ILE A 33 -6.49 -5.92 0.70
C ILE A 33 -6.15 -5.93 2.19
N MET A 34 -6.67 -4.97 2.97
CA MET A 34 -6.37 -4.87 4.40
C MET A 34 -6.96 -6.03 5.21
N MET A 35 -8.18 -6.46 4.91
CA MET A 35 -8.79 -7.63 5.54
C MET A 35 -8.00 -8.91 5.24
N ALA A 36 -7.46 -9.06 4.03
CA ALA A 36 -6.60 -10.19 3.69
C ALA A 36 -5.29 -10.13 4.47
N ALA A 37 -4.62 -8.96 4.48
CA ALA A 37 -3.38 -8.74 5.24
C ALA A 37 -3.54 -9.02 6.74
N ASP A 38 -4.68 -8.61 7.32
CA ASP A 38 -5.02 -8.87 8.72
C ASP A 38 -5.16 -10.38 9.01
N ARG A 39 -5.95 -11.08 8.18
CA ARG A 39 -6.18 -12.53 8.30
C ARG A 39 -4.90 -13.34 8.16
N THR A 40 -3.98 -12.91 7.29
CA THR A 40 -2.70 -13.60 7.06
C THR A 40 -1.58 -13.08 7.95
N ARG A 41 -1.84 -12.08 8.80
CA ARG A 41 -0.85 -11.39 9.64
C ARG A 41 0.38 -10.95 8.83
N SER A 42 0.14 -10.37 7.66
CA SER A 42 1.18 -10.02 6.70
C SER A 42 1.33 -8.51 6.55
N PRO A 43 2.56 -8.00 6.34
CA PRO A 43 2.73 -6.64 5.84
C PRO A 43 2.24 -6.55 4.39
N VAL A 44 1.93 -5.33 3.94
CA VAL A 44 1.38 -5.14 2.58
C VAL A 44 1.92 -3.89 1.92
N ILE A 45 2.18 -3.99 0.61
CA ILE A 45 2.44 -2.85 -0.25
C ILE A 45 1.16 -2.52 -1.00
N VAL A 46 0.65 -1.31 -0.80
CA VAL A 46 -0.50 -0.76 -1.52
C VAL A 46 0.02 0.24 -2.53
N GLN A 47 -0.42 0.10 -3.79
CA GLN A 47 0.13 0.87 -4.89
C GLN A 47 -0.95 1.66 -5.63
N ALA A 48 -0.66 2.91 -5.97
CA ALA A 48 -1.48 3.66 -6.91
C ALA A 48 -0.80 3.71 -8.29
N SER A 49 -1.48 3.19 -9.30
CA SER A 49 -1.06 3.34 -10.69
C SER A 49 -1.24 4.79 -11.16
N ALA A 50 -0.61 5.15 -12.28
CA ALA A 50 -0.85 6.44 -12.92
C ALA A 50 -2.35 6.67 -13.22
N GLY A 51 -3.05 5.63 -13.69
CA GLY A 51 -4.50 5.67 -13.93
C GLY A 51 -5.32 5.90 -12.65
N ALA A 52 -4.95 5.24 -11.55
CA ALA A 52 -5.59 5.43 -10.25
C ALA A 52 -5.47 6.89 -9.76
N ARG A 53 -4.30 7.49 -9.93
CA ARG A 53 -4.07 8.90 -9.59
C ARG A 53 -4.87 9.85 -10.48
N SER A 54 -4.94 9.59 -11.79
CA SER A 54 -5.75 10.41 -12.70
C SER A 54 -7.25 10.31 -12.40
N TYR A 55 -7.72 9.14 -11.95
CA TYR A 55 -9.13 8.91 -11.62
C TYR A 55 -9.53 9.51 -10.27
N ALA A 56 -8.82 9.15 -9.19
CA ALA A 56 -9.20 9.51 -7.82
C ALA A 56 -8.50 10.77 -7.29
N GLY A 57 -7.36 11.13 -7.86
CA GLY A 57 -6.50 12.19 -7.34
C GLY A 57 -5.68 11.76 -6.12
N ALA A 58 -4.48 12.34 -5.98
CA ALA A 58 -3.58 12.04 -4.86
C ALA A 58 -4.20 12.29 -3.46
N PRO A 59 -5.00 13.36 -3.23
CA PRO A 59 -5.61 13.58 -1.92
C PRO A 59 -6.57 12.47 -1.49
N PHE A 60 -7.37 11.94 -2.42
CA PHE A 60 -8.32 10.88 -2.09
C PHE A 60 -7.60 9.58 -1.71
N LEU A 61 -6.63 9.17 -2.53
CA LEU A 61 -5.81 7.99 -2.27
C LEU A 61 -5.05 8.11 -0.94
N ARG A 62 -4.53 9.30 -0.62
CA ARG A 62 -3.90 9.58 0.68
C ARG A 62 -4.88 9.32 1.83
N HIS A 63 -6.09 9.87 1.79
CA HIS A 63 -7.04 9.71 2.90
C HIS A 63 -7.58 8.29 3.00
N LEU A 64 -7.69 7.57 1.88
CA LEU A 64 -8.05 6.15 1.88
C LEU A 64 -7.02 5.30 2.64
N ILE A 65 -5.73 5.60 2.45
CA ILE A 65 -4.64 4.90 3.15
C ILE A 65 -4.57 5.32 4.61
N LEU A 66 -4.77 6.60 4.92
CA LEU A 66 -4.82 7.08 6.30
C LEU A 66 -5.95 6.42 7.09
N ALA A 67 -7.15 6.31 6.50
CA ALA A 67 -8.27 5.60 7.13
C ALA A 67 -7.93 4.11 7.37
N ALA A 68 -7.30 3.46 6.39
CA ALA A 68 -6.91 2.05 6.54
C ALA A 68 -5.88 1.84 7.66
N ILE A 69 -4.82 2.65 7.75
CA ILE A 69 -3.82 2.47 8.81
C ILE A 69 -4.35 2.86 10.20
N GLU A 70 -5.43 3.64 10.26
CA GLU A 70 -6.16 3.95 11.50
C GLU A 70 -7.00 2.75 11.96
N GLU A 71 -7.71 2.09 11.03
CA GLU A 71 -8.52 0.89 11.31
C GLU A 71 -7.64 -0.35 11.62
N TRP A 72 -6.47 -0.48 10.98
CA TRP A 72 -5.50 -1.56 11.18
C TRP A 72 -4.12 -1.04 11.63
N PRO A 73 -4.00 -0.52 12.87
CA PRO A 73 -2.77 0.12 13.32
C PRO A 73 -1.58 -0.84 13.41
N HIS A 74 -1.84 -2.13 13.66
CA HIS A 74 -0.86 -3.20 13.81
C HIS A 74 -0.27 -3.71 12.48
N ILE A 75 -0.88 -3.39 11.34
CA ILE A 75 -0.38 -3.84 10.03
C ILE A 75 0.66 -2.84 9.50
N PRO A 76 1.88 -3.28 9.16
CA PRO A 76 2.83 -2.46 8.42
C PRO A 76 2.38 -2.29 6.97
N VAL A 77 2.12 -1.05 6.57
CA VAL A 77 1.65 -0.70 5.23
C VAL A 77 2.67 0.20 4.54
N VAL A 78 2.97 -0.11 3.29
CA VAL A 78 3.71 0.77 2.38
C VAL A 78 2.73 1.37 1.37
N MET A 79 2.79 2.68 1.16
CA MET A 79 2.20 3.32 -0.01
C MET A 79 3.27 3.49 -1.09
N HIS A 80 3.00 3.00 -2.29
CA HIS A 80 3.94 3.03 -3.40
C HIS A 80 3.32 3.62 -4.67
N GLN A 81 4.09 4.48 -5.33
CA GLN A 81 3.77 5.02 -6.64
C GLN A 81 4.22 4.05 -7.73
N ASP A 82 3.27 3.36 -8.34
CA ASP A 82 3.56 2.38 -9.38
C ASP A 82 3.81 3.05 -10.74
N HIS A 83 4.80 2.54 -11.47
CA HIS A 83 5.23 3.02 -12.79
C HIS A 83 5.38 4.55 -12.91
N GLY A 84 6.05 5.20 -11.95
CA GLY A 84 6.38 6.63 -12.03
C GLY A 84 7.17 6.95 -13.31
N THR A 85 6.62 7.83 -14.15
CA THR A 85 7.18 8.11 -15.49
C THR A 85 8.17 9.27 -15.51
N SER A 86 8.15 10.14 -14.50
CA SER A 86 9.10 11.25 -14.35
C SER A 86 9.24 11.65 -12.88
N PRO A 87 10.34 12.33 -12.49
CA PRO A 87 10.55 12.77 -11.10
C PRO A 87 9.51 13.77 -10.58
N ALA A 88 8.82 14.48 -11.47
CA ALA A 88 7.84 15.51 -11.12
C ALA A 88 6.42 14.95 -10.92
N VAL A 89 6.23 13.65 -11.18
CA VAL A 89 4.93 12.95 -11.15
C VAL A 89 4.94 11.92 -10.05
#